data_AF-A0A3S0EK75-F1
#
_entry.id   AF-A0A3S0EK75-F1
#
_cell.length_a   1.000
_cell.length_b   1.000
_cell.length_c   1.000
_cell.angle_alpha   90.00
_cell.angle_beta   90.00
_cell.angle_gamma   90.00
#
_symmetry.space_group_name_H-M   'P 1'
#
loop_
_entity.id
_entity.type
_entity.pdbx_description
1 polymer ?
#
loop_
_entity_poly.entity_id
_entity_poly.type
_entity_poly.pdbx_seq_one_letter_code
_entity_poly.pdbx_strand_id
1 'polypeptide(L)'
;MITLHRFLACCTLWWLSAAQAQTPTADKPPEIPPFFIEAADCTAAFEASVKVRLREARTPARDEAILRDTEKGFIFVGMAYKQGLRNPEADQLLHAAEQRWEKMGKEEQAKRLASCASKAQVLMDDVSFIERYIVRNRAQARVDRLLSKEKQP
;
A
#
# COMPACT_ATOMS: atom_id res chain seq x y z
N MET A 1 69.51 -51.95 -29.50
CA MET A 1 69.64 -51.36 -28.16
C MET A 1 68.24 -50.94 -27.72
N ILE A 2 67.59 -51.71 -26.83
CA ILE A 2 67.45 -51.46 -25.37
C ILE A 2 66.53 -50.23 -25.15
N THR A 3 65.37 -50.23 -24.48
CA THR A 3 64.60 -51.19 -23.67
C THR A 3 63.21 -50.60 -23.44
N LEU A 4 62.23 -51.49 -23.30
CA LEU A 4 60.96 -51.33 -22.59
C LEU A 4 61.22 -50.99 -21.11
N HIS A 5 60.50 -50.05 -20.47
CA HIS A 5 60.01 -50.22 -19.08
C HIS A 5 59.02 -49.14 -18.60
N ARG A 6 57.98 -49.68 -17.97
CA ARG A 6 56.95 -49.06 -17.14
C ARG A 6 57.56 -48.27 -15.99
N PHE A 7 56.93 -47.17 -15.58
CA PHE A 7 56.91 -46.77 -14.17
C PHE A 7 55.53 -46.29 -13.74
N LEU A 8 55.12 -46.83 -12.59
CA LEU A 8 53.90 -46.63 -11.85
C LEU A 8 53.84 -45.24 -11.19
N ALA A 9 52.60 -44.74 -11.08
CA ALA A 9 51.99 -44.05 -9.94
C ALA A 9 52.89 -43.35 -8.90
N CYS A 10 52.70 -42.04 -8.73
CA CYS A 10 52.69 -41.42 -7.41
C CYS A 10 52.07 -40.01 -7.40
N CYS A 11 51.30 -39.75 -6.35
CA CYS A 11 51.06 -38.45 -5.72
C CYS A 11 50.10 -37.45 -6.40
N THR A 12 48.82 -37.63 -6.07
CA THR A 12 48.00 -36.61 -5.40
C THR A 12 48.69 -35.26 -5.14
N LEU A 13 48.34 -34.23 -5.89
CA LEU A 13 48.44 -32.84 -5.42
C LEU A 13 47.15 -32.12 -5.81
N TRP A 14 46.19 -32.21 -4.89
CA TRP A 14 45.17 -31.21 -4.69
C TRP A 14 45.80 -29.83 -4.67
N TRP A 15 45.51 -28.96 -5.65
CA TRP A 15 45.54 -27.52 -5.41
C TRP A 15 44.14 -26.99 -5.68
N LEU A 16 43.47 -26.74 -4.56
CA LEU A 16 42.18 -26.08 -4.43
C LEU A 16 42.18 -24.81 -5.28
N SER A 17 41.41 -24.80 -6.36
CA SER A 17 40.87 -23.55 -6.86
C SER A 17 39.93 -23.02 -5.78
N ALA A 18 40.38 -21.99 -5.06
CA ALA A 18 39.50 -21.21 -4.21
C ALA A 18 38.47 -20.52 -5.11
N ALA A 19 37.38 -21.23 -5.41
CA ALA A 19 36.15 -20.61 -5.84
C ALA A 19 35.72 -19.70 -4.69
N GLN A 20 36.01 -18.41 -4.79
CA GLN A 20 35.33 -17.41 -4.00
C GLN A 20 33.87 -17.48 -4.42
N ALA A 21 33.10 -18.33 -3.73
CA ALA A 21 31.66 -18.20 -3.67
C ALA A 21 31.42 -16.79 -3.12
N GLN A 22 31.10 -15.86 -4.02
CA GLN A 22 30.41 -14.65 -3.64
C GLN A 22 29.10 -15.15 -3.02
N THR A 23 29.07 -15.21 -1.70
CA THR A 23 27.81 -15.37 -0.97
C THR A 23 26.91 -14.25 -1.49
N PRO A 24 25.77 -14.57 -2.13
CA PRO A 24 24.79 -13.54 -2.42
C PRO A 24 24.49 -12.91 -1.07
N THR A 25 24.81 -11.63 -0.92
CA THR A 25 24.34 -10.83 0.21
C THR A 25 22.85 -11.09 0.28
N ALA A 26 22.39 -11.71 1.36
CA ALA A 26 20.97 -11.95 1.57
C ALA A 26 20.26 -10.62 1.36
N ASP A 27 19.57 -10.51 0.22
CA ASP A 27 18.82 -9.32 -0.15
C ASP A 27 17.87 -9.04 1.01
N LYS A 28 18.09 -7.93 1.72
CA LYS A 28 17.08 -7.44 2.64
C LYS A 28 15.80 -7.30 1.82
N PRO A 29 14.65 -7.78 2.33
CA PRO A 29 13.37 -7.51 1.68
C PRO A 29 13.28 -6.01 1.39
N PRO A 30 12.79 -5.61 0.20
CA PRO A 30 12.65 -4.20 -0.13
C PRO A 30 11.87 -3.49 0.97
N GLU A 31 12.44 -2.41 1.50
CA GLU A 31 11.81 -1.63 2.56
C GLU A 31 10.59 -0.91 1.99
N ILE A 32 9.42 -1.11 2.60
CA ILE A 32 8.18 -0.46 2.17
C ILE A 32 8.33 1.05 2.41
N PRO A 33 8.20 1.90 1.36
CA PRO A 33 8.29 3.34 1.51
C PRO A 33 7.33 3.87 2.60
N PRO A 34 7.76 4.81 3.47
CA PRO A 34 6.92 5.34 4.54
C PRO A 34 5.59 5.93 4.06
N PHE A 35 5.58 6.49 2.84
CA PHE A 35 4.36 7.02 2.23
C PHE A 35 3.29 5.94 1.99
N PHE A 36 3.67 4.70 1.66
CA PHE A 36 2.68 3.62 1.44
C PHE A 36 1.99 3.22 2.73
N ILE A 37 2.72 3.22 3.86
CA ILE A 37 2.13 3.02 5.18
C ILE A 37 1.15 4.14 5.52
N GLU A 38 1.57 5.40 5.32
CA GLU A 38 0.72 6.57 5.58
C GLU A 38 -0.53 6.58 4.70
N ALA A 39 -0.38 6.25 3.40
CA ALA A 39 -1.50 6.18 2.46
C ALA A 39 -2.52 5.11 2.87
N ALA A 40 -2.05 3.94 3.30
CA ALA A 40 -2.90 2.88 3.81
C ALA A 40 -3.62 3.31 5.09
N ASP A 41 -2.90 3.90 6.05
CA ASP A 41 -3.47 4.39 7.32
C ASP A 41 -4.54 5.46 7.11
N CYS A 42 -4.29 6.43 6.22
CA CYS A 42 -5.28 7.47 5.93
C CYS A 42 -6.46 6.94 5.13
N THR A 43 -6.24 5.99 4.22
CA THR A 43 -7.34 5.32 3.50
C THR A 43 -8.25 4.57 4.47
N ALA A 44 -7.67 3.81 5.41
CA ALA A 44 -8.43 3.11 6.45
C ALA A 44 -9.22 4.09 7.36
N ALA A 45 -8.63 5.23 7.70
CA ALA A 45 -9.30 6.28 8.47
C ALA A 45 -10.56 6.82 7.76
N PHE A 46 -10.45 7.14 6.47
CA PHE A 46 -11.60 7.62 5.70
C PHE A 46 -12.64 6.53 5.46
N GLU A 47 -12.21 5.29 5.22
CA GLU A 47 -13.14 4.17 5.10
C GLU A 47 -13.95 3.98 6.40
N ALA A 48 -13.29 4.04 7.55
CA ALA A 48 -13.97 3.98 8.84
C ALA A 48 -14.93 5.15 9.05
N SER A 49 -14.55 6.37 8.63
CA SER A 49 -15.44 7.54 8.68
C SER A 49 -16.69 7.35 7.81
N VAL A 50 -16.53 6.84 6.58
CA VAL A 50 -17.65 6.49 5.69
C VAL A 50 -18.55 5.44 6.35
N LYS A 51 -17.98 4.37 6.94
CA LYS A 51 -18.74 3.33 7.66
C LYS A 51 -19.56 3.90 8.83
N VAL A 52 -19.05 4.91 9.54
CA VAL A 52 -19.80 5.60 10.59
C VAL A 52 -20.97 6.38 9.99
N ARG A 53 -20.74 7.18 8.94
CA ARG A 53 -21.78 7.98 8.29
C ARG A 53 -22.89 7.14 7.69
N LEU A 54 -22.58 5.98 7.12
CA LEU A 54 -23.59 5.07 6.57
C LEU A 54 -24.57 4.53 7.62
N ARG A 55 -24.26 4.65 8.92
CA ARG A 55 -25.19 4.31 10.02
C ARG A 55 -26.09 5.47 10.42
N GLU A 56 -25.80 6.68 9.93
CA GLU A 56 -26.60 7.87 10.20
C GLU A 56 -27.81 7.95 9.25
N ALA A 57 -28.85 8.65 9.71
CA ALA A 57 -30.05 8.90 8.90
C ALA A 57 -29.69 9.57 7.56
N ARG A 58 -30.27 9.08 6.47
CA ARG A 58 -29.95 9.55 5.14
C ARG A 58 -30.37 11.00 4.94
N THR A 59 -29.39 11.84 4.59
CA THR A 59 -29.58 13.25 4.23
C THR A 59 -28.64 13.62 3.08
N PRO A 60 -28.93 14.67 2.29
CA PRO A 60 -28.00 15.17 1.28
C PRO A 60 -26.64 15.55 1.87
N ALA A 61 -26.62 16.15 3.06
CA ALA A 61 -25.38 16.55 3.75
C ALA A 61 -24.52 15.34 4.15
N ARG A 62 -25.15 14.24 4.59
CA ARG A 62 -24.47 12.97 4.86
C ARG A 62 -23.87 12.38 3.59
N ASP A 63 -24.65 12.32 2.50
CA ASP A 63 -24.21 11.76 1.22
C ASP A 63 -23.02 12.56 0.65
N GLU A 64 -23.05 13.89 0.76
CA GLU A 64 -21.93 14.76 0.38
C GLU A 64 -20.70 14.56 1.27
N ALA A 65 -20.89 14.38 2.58
CA ALA A 65 -19.79 14.09 3.50
C ALA A 65 -19.13 12.74 3.20
N ILE A 66 -19.91 11.71 2.86
CA ILE A 66 -19.42 10.41 2.40
C ILE A 66 -18.60 10.58 1.11
N LEU A 67 -19.07 11.38 0.16
CA LEU A 67 -18.32 11.68 -1.06
C LEU A 67 -16.98 12.33 -0.75
N ARG A 68 -16.96 13.38 0.08
CA ARG A 68 -15.70 14.06 0.45
C ARG A 68 -14.71 13.13 1.14
N ASP A 69 -15.17 12.29 2.06
CA ASP A 69 -14.27 11.34 2.74
C ASP A 69 -13.77 10.26 1.77
N THR A 70 -14.62 9.81 0.85
CA THR A 70 -14.24 8.86 -0.20
C THR A 70 -13.21 9.47 -1.15
N GLU A 71 -13.37 10.72 -1.59
CA GLU A 71 -12.38 11.44 -2.40
C GLU A 71 -11.02 11.54 -1.71
N LYS A 72 -11.02 11.89 -0.41
CA LYS A 72 -9.78 11.96 0.38
C LYS A 72 -9.10 10.60 0.51
N GLY A 73 -9.83 9.50 0.63
CA GLY A 73 -9.26 8.16 0.56
C GLY A 73 -8.64 7.87 -0.82
N PHE A 74 -9.37 8.20 -1.90
CA PHE A 74 -8.91 7.93 -3.27
C PHE A 74 -7.66 8.71 -3.68
N ILE A 75 -7.43 9.93 -3.16
CA ILE A 75 -6.18 10.64 -3.47
C ILE A 75 -4.96 9.90 -2.90
N PHE A 76 -5.04 9.34 -1.69
CA PHE A 76 -3.95 8.52 -1.13
C PHE A 76 -3.70 7.27 -1.97
N VAL A 77 -4.76 6.53 -2.31
CA VAL A 77 -4.67 5.34 -3.17
C VAL A 77 -4.07 5.68 -4.54
N GLY A 78 -4.55 6.76 -5.16
CA GLY A 78 -4.08 7.22 -6.47
C GLY A 78 -2.59 7.60 -6.44
N MET A 79 -2.15 8.30 -5.40
CA MET A 79 -0.74 8.69 -5.24
C MET A 79 0.16 7.49 -4.96
N ALA A 80 -0.27 6.53 -4.14
CA ALA A 80 0.47 5.30 -3.91
C ALA A 80 0.60 4.46 -5.20
N TYR A 81 -0.47 4.35 -5.98
CA TYR A 81 -0.43 3.69 -7.28
C TYR A 81 0.49 4.43 -8.26
N LYS A 82 0.46 5.76 -8.31
CA LYS A 82 1.37 6.56 -9.14
C LYS A 82 2.84 6.32 -8.79
N GLN A 83 3.14 6.11 -7.50
CA GLN A 83 4.49 5.83 -7.00
C GLN A 83 4.92 4.36 -7.13
N GLY A 84 4.09 3.50 -7.70
CA GLY A 84 4.46 2.11 -8.02
C GLY A 84 3.91 1.06 -7.06
N LEU A 85 3.13 1.42 -6.04
CA LEU A 85 2.45 0.42 -5.20
C LEU A 85 1.42 -0.34 -6.03
N ARG A 86 1.45 -1.66 -5.97
CA ARG A 86 0.55 -2.56 -6.72
C ARG A 86 -0.04 -3.61 -5.79
N ASN A 87 -1.05 -4.32 -6.27
CA ASN A 87 -1.57 -5.51 -5.60
C ASN A 87 -0.58 -6.66 -5.83
N PRO A 88 -0.36 -7.56 -4.85
CA PRO A 88 -1.11 -7.73 -3.59
C PRO A 88 -0.62 -6.86 -2.42
N GLU A 89 0.51 -6.17 -2.54
CA GLU A 89 1.12 -5.40 -1.45
C GLU A 89 0.19 -4.28 -0.93
N ALA A 90 -0.48 -3.56 -1.82
CA ALA A 90 -1.45 -2.54 -1.45
C ALA A 90 -2.56 -3.08 -0.53
N ASP A 91 -3.08 -4.27 -0.85
CA ASP A 91 -4.16 -4.90 -0.10
C ASP A 91 -3.68 -5.33 1.29
N GLN A 92 -2.45 -5.85 1.40
CA GLN A 92 -1.83 -6.19 2.68
C GLN A 92 -1.63 -4.97 3.58
N LEU A 93 -1.16 -3.86 3.01
CA LEU A 93 -0.95 -2.61 3.73
C LEU A 93 -2.27 -2.01 4.22
N LEU A 94 -3.30 -2.00 3.37
CA LEU A 94 -4.62 -1.52 3.74
C LEU A 94 -5.22 -2.38 4.85
N HIS A 95 -5.15 -3.71 4.74
CA HIS A 95 -5.66 -4.60 5.78
C HIS A 95 -4.95 -4.39 7.12
N ALA A 96 -3.62 -4.25 7.10
CA ALA A 96 -2.86 -3.95 8.31
C ALA A 96 -3.24 -2.57 8.91
N ALA A 97 -3.52 -1.58 8.07
CA ALA A 97 -3.98 -0.27 8.49
C ALA A 97 -5.37 -0.30 9.13
N GLU A 98 -6.31 -1.07 8.58
CA GLU A 98 -7.64 -1.27 9.18
C GLU A 98 -7.52 -1.88 10.58
N GLN A 99 -6.68 -2.91 10.75
CA GLN A 99 -6.43 -3.51 12.07
C GLN A 99 -5.80 -2.52 13.06
N ARG A 100 -4.87 -1.66 12.60
CA ARG A 100 -4.29 -0.61 13.45
C ARG A 100 -5.35 0.41 13.86
N TRP A 101 -6.20 0.82 12.91
CA TRP A 101 -7.29 1.76 13.16
C TRP A 101 -8.27 1.24 14.21
N GLU A 102 -8.67 -0.03 14.13
CA GLU A 102 -9.61 -0.63 15.09
C GLU A 102 -9.07 -0.71 16.52
N LYS A 103 -7.75 -0.88 16.67
CA LYS A 103 -7.06 -0.91 17.96
C LYS A 103 -6.86 0.47 18.59
N MET A 104 -7.05 1.54 17.80
CA MET A 104 -6.80 2.91 18.20
C MET A 104 -7.93 3.46 19.09
N GLY A 105 -7.59 4.25 20.11
CA GLY A 105 -8.57 4.93 20.95
C GLY A 105 -9.36 6.00 20.19
N LYS A 106 -10.58 6.33 20.63
CA LYS A 106 -11.46 7.28 19.91
C LYS A 106 -10.86 8.68 19.74
N GLU A 107 -10.16 9.18 20.76
CA GLU A 107 -9.47 10.46 20.69
C GLU A 107 -8.34 10.43 19.65
N GLU A 108 -7.58 9.34 19.60
CA GLU A 108 -6.49 9.17 18.66
C GLU A 108 -7.00 8.96 17.23
N GLN A 109 -8.11 8.22 17.04
CA GLN A 109 -8.81 8.13 15.75
C GLN A 109 -9.21 9.52 15.24
N ALA A 110 -9.76 10.38 16.10
CA ALA A 110 -10.15 11.75 15.72
C ALA A 110 -8.93 12.59 15.30
N LYS A 111 -7.82 12.53 16.06
CA LYS A 111 -6.56 13.22 15.73
C LYS A 111 -5.99 12.70 14.40
N ARG A 112 -5.98 11.38 14.20
CA ARG A 112 -5.47 10.74 12.98
C ARG A 112 -6.30 11.15 11.76
N LEU A 113 -7.64 11.12 11.87
CA LEU A 113 -8.53 11.55 10.79
C LEU A 113 -8.33 13.02 10.42
N ALA A 114 -8.18 13.91 11.41
CA ALA A 114 -7.92 15.32 11.17
C ALA A 114 -6.59 15.54 10.43
N SER A 115 -5.52 14.85 10.86
CA SER A 115 -4.22 14.88 10.17
C SER A 115 -4.31 14.38 8.74
N CYS A 116 -4.98 13.24 8.52
CA CYS A 116 -5.21 12.68 7.19
C CYS A 116 -6.02 13.63 6.29
N ALA A 117 -6.99 14.36 6.84
CA ALA A 117 -7.77 15.35 6.08
C ALA A 117 -6.89 16.50 5.58
N SER A 118 -6.00 17.04 6.41
CA SER A 118 -5.05 18.08 5.99
C SER A 118 -4.09 17.57 4.92
N LYS A 119 -3.56 16.35 5.09
CA LYS A 119 -2.66 15.75 4.09
C LYS A 119 -3.35 15.46 2.76
N ALA A 120 -4.60 14.97 2.79
CA ALA A 120 -5.39 14.76 1.59
C ALA A 120 -5.59 16.06 0.81
N GLN A 121 -5.81 17.18 1.51
CA GLN A 121 -5.94 18.50 0.87
C GLN A 121 -4.65 18.88 0.13
N VAL A 122 -3.49 18.75 0.80
CA VAL A 122 -2.18 19.00 0.16
C VAL A 122 -1.99 18.15 -1.09
N LEU A 123 -2.26 16.84 -1.00
CA LEU A 123 -2.16 15.95 -2.17
C LEU A 123 -3.11 16.35 -3.30
N MET A 124 -4.33 16.80 -2.98
CA MET A 124 -5.30 17.27 -3.97
C MET A 124 -4.86 18.57 -4.64
N ASP A 125 -4.17 19.45 -3.92
CA ASP A 125 -3.63 20.70 -4.45
C ASP A 125 -2.43 20.43 -5.39
N ASP A 126 -1.60 19.45 -5.05
CA ASP A 126 -0.39 19.07 -5.79
C ASP A 126 -0.64 18.34 -7.11
N VAL A 127 -1.80 17.68 -7.26
CA VAL A 127 -2.12 16.95 -8.50
C VAL A 127 -2.70 17.85 -9.59
N SER A 128 -2.60 17.42 -10.84
CA SER A 128 -3.19 18.11 -11.98
C SER A 128 -4.72 18.11 -11.95
N PHE A 129 -5.34 18.98 -12.76
CA PHE A 129 -6.79 18.97 -12.94
C PHE A 129 -7.33 17.61 -13.41
N ILE A 130 -6.61 16.92 -14.30
CA ILE A 130 -7.02 15.61 -14.83
C ILE A 130 -6.98 14.56 -13.72
N GLU A 131 -5.93 14.53 -12.90
CA GLU A 131 -5.82 13.62 -11.77
C GLU A 131 -6.92 13.87 -10.73
N ARG A 132 -7.20 15.14 -10.39
CA ARG A 132 -8.34 15.50 -9.53
C ARG A 132 -9.65 15.00 -10.11
N TYR A 133 -9.87 15.18 -11.42
CA TYR A 133 -11.09 14.71 -12.08
C TYR A 133 -11.24 13.19 -11.97
N ILE A 134 -10.15 12.43 -12.18
CA ILE A 134 -10.14 10.97 -12.04
C ILE A 134 -10.48 10.56 -10.60
N VAL A 135 -9.85 11.19 -9.59
CA VAL A 135 -10.12 10.93 -8.17
C VAL A 135 -11.60 11.14 -7.85
N ARG A 136 -12.16 12.29 -8.25
CA ARG A 136 -13.58 12.62 -8.05
C ARG A 136 -14.51 11.63 -8.73
N ASN A 137 -14.24 11.28 -9.99
CA ASN A 137 -15.06 10.30 -10.72
C ASN A 137 -15.07 8.93 -10.04
N ARG A 138 -13.89 8.46 -9.59
CA ARG A 138 -13.77 7.18 -8.89
C ARG A 138 -14.48 7.20 -7.54
N ALA A 139 -14.37 8.30 -6.81
CA ALA A 139 -15.10 8.49 -5.55
C ALA A 139 -16.61 8.50 -5.78
N GLN A 140 -17.11 9.27 -6.74
CA GLN A 140 -18.53 9.32 -7.09
C GLN A 140 -19.06 7.93 -7.45
N ALA A 141 -18.38 7.21 -8.36
CA ALA A 141 -18.78 5.86 -8.75
C ALA A 141 -18.76 4.86 -7.57
N ARG A 142 -17.89 5.06 -6.57
CA ARG A 142 -17.91 4.26 -5.33
C ARG A 142 -19.11 4.63 -4.47
N VAL A 143 -19.36 5.91 -4.24
CA VAL A 143 -20.48 6.40 -3.42
C VAL A 143 -21.83 6.03 -4.02
N ASP A 144 -22.01 6.18 -5.33
CA ASP A 144 -23.24 5.80 -6.02
C ASP A 144 -23.58 4.32 -5.78
N ARG A 145 -22.59 3.44 -5.84
CA ARG A 145 -22.74 2.00 -5.56
C ARG A 145 -23.02 1.70 -4.09
N LEU A 146 -22.51 2.51 -3.15
CA LEU A 146 -22.81 2.36 -1.72
C LEU A 146 -24.26 2.79 -1.46
N LEU A 147 -24.65 3.96 -1.96
CA LEU A 147 -25.97 4.55 -1.75
C LEU A 147 -27.09 3.86 -2.52
N SER A 148 -26.78 3.14 -3.60
CA SER A 148 -27.75 2.31 -4.32
C SER A 148 -28.15 1.08 -3.52
N LYS A 149 -27.24 0.51 -2.72
CA LYS A 149 -27.51 -0.66 -1.87
C LYS A 149 -28.44 -0.32 -0.71
N GLU A 150 -28.36 0.90 -0.16
CA GLU A 150 -29.29 1.37 0.88
C GLU A 150 -30.74 1.52 0.37
N LYS A 151 -30.96 1.62 -0.95
CA LYS A 151 -32.30 1.73 -1.54
C LYS A 151 -32.98 0.38 -1.76
N GLN A 152 -32.24 -0.71 -1.64
CA GLN A 152 -32.78 -2.07 -1.75
C GLN A 152 -33.18 -2.53 -0.35
N PRO A 153 -34.47 -2.86 -0.11
CA PRO A 153 -34.94 -3.31 1.20
C PRO A 153 -34.36 -4.66 1.61
#